data_AF-A0A2X0R3F8-F1
#
_entry.id   AF-A0A2X0R3F8-F1
#
_cell.length_a   1.000
_cell.length_b   1.000
_cell.length_c   1.000
_cell.angle_alpha   90.00
_cell.angle_beta   90.00
_cell.angle_gamma   90.00
#
_symmetry.space_group_name_H-M   'P 1'
#
loop_
_entity.id
_entity.type
_entity.pdbx_description
1 polymer ?
#
loop_
_entity_poly.entity_id
_entity_poly.type
_entity_poly.pdbx_seq_one_letter_code
_entity_poly.pdbx_strand_id
1 'polypeptide(L)'
;MVLIYQRMMLQSLSNEGVLYYEGALDNLSEELSLSLDEDVEKIQMTLAFFSKYGLIQIDEEQNAEMLQVHAIVDQETDWARYKRNQRSSQKLDNVQSVSNTCPTEIELEKEKDIELKKDIEIRDIDSNSLLSKFLDTFINFSSKNRSKRAVATAEFIKLPSFQREQAVIGAMNYIQSYKNEHPDDEAGQYSVNAVNFLSNMMFMDYQEEVKADAGYDEDLGF
;
A
#
# COMPACT_ATOMS: atom_id res chain seq x y z
N MET A 1 -23.96 23.26 -16.74
CA MET A 1 -24.03 21.92 -16.11
C MET A 1 -22.89 21.72 -15.10
N VAL A 2 -21.61 21.60 -15.50
CA VAL A 2 -20.49 21.41 -14.53
C VAL A 2 -20.39 22.54 -13.49
N LEU A 3 -20.51 23.80 -13.93
CA LEU A 3 -20.51 24.94 -12.99
C LEU A 3 -21.68 24.91 -12.00
N ILE A 4 -22.85 24.45 -12.44
CA ILE A 4 -24.05 24.34 -11.61
C ILE A 4 -23.83 23.26 -10.55
N TYR A 5 -23.33 22.09 -10.96
CA TYR A 5 -22.96 21.02 -10.03
C TYR A 5 -21.95 21.48 -8.98
N GLN A 6 -20.92 22.23 -9.38
CA GLN A 6 -19.94 22.75 -8.43
C GLN A 6 -20.53 23.77 -7.45
N ARG A 7 -21.48 24.61 -7.89
CA ARG A 7 -22.24 25.49 -6.99
C ARG A 7 -23.12 24.71 -6.02
N MET A 8 -23.80 23.66 -6.50
CA MET A 8 -24.58 22.75 -5.65
C MET A 8 -23.71 22.08 -4.59
N MET A 9 -22.51 21.59 -4.95
CA MET A 9 -21.55 21.05 -3.99
C MET A 9 -21.20 22.09 -2.92
N LEU A 10 -20.87 23.32 -3.32
CA LEU A 10 -20.52 24.40 -2.40
C LEU A 10 -21.66 24.72 -1.43
N GLN A 11 -22.91 24.76 -1.90
CA GLN A 11 -24.08 24.99 -1.05
C GLN A 11 -24.31 23.83 -0.07
N SER A 12 -24.04 22.59 -0.50
CA SER A 12 -24.18 21.40 0.34
C SER A 12 -23.14 21.30 1.46
N LEU A 13 -22.02 22.03 1.37
CA LEU A 13 -20.92 21.96 2.36
C LEU A 13 -21.37 22.32 3.78
N SER A 14 -22.36 23.20 3.95
CA SER A 14 -22.90 23.54 5.28
C SER A 14 -23.60 22.36 5.96
N ASN A 15 -24.04 21.39 5.15
CA ASN A 15 -24.90 20.29 5.53
C ASN A 15 -24.21 18.95 5.18
N GLU A 16 -22.89 18.90 5.31
CA GLU A 16 -22.07 17.70 5.09
C GLU A 16 -22.28 17.04 3.71
N GLY A 17 -22.59 17.82 2.67
CA GLY A 17 -22.80 17.27 1.32
C GLY A 17 -24.25 16.97 0.97
N VAL A 18 -25.21 17.28 1.84
CA VAL A 18 -26.64 17.05 1.58
C VAL A 18 -27.38 18.36 1.24
N LEU A 19 -28.14 18.34 0.16
CA LEU A 19 -29.08 19.40 -0.21
C LEU A 19 -30.48 18.93 0.18
N TYR A 20 -30.99 19.49 1.28
CA TYR A 20 -32.32 19.18 1.76
C TYR A 20 -33.39 19.88 0.93
N TYR A 21 -34.46 19.15 0.65
CA TYR A 21 -35.68 19.72 0.13
C TYR A 21 -36.53 20.21 1.31
N GLU A 22 -36.73 21.53 1.39
CA GLU A 22 -37.43 22.15 2.52
C GLU A 22 -38.96 22.11 2.37
N GLY A 23 -39.45 21.79 1.16
CA GLY A 23 -40.88 21.78 0.84
C GLY A 23 -41.49 23.18 0.75
N ALA A 24 -40.65 24.20 0.56
CA ALA A 24 -41.08 25.59 0.37
C ALA A 24 -41.60 25.82 -1.06
N LEU A 25 -41.06 25.08 -2.04
CA LEU A 25 -41.52 25.06 -3.43
C LEU A 25 -41.97 23.65 -3.84
N ASP A 26 -42.37 23.45 -5.10
CA ASP A 26 -42.95 22.18 -5.55
C ASP A 26 -41.91 21.05 -5.66
N ASN A 27 -40.63 21.40 -5.82
CA ASN A 27 -39.53 20.45 -5.96
C ASN A 27 -38.18 21.06 -5.56
N LEU A 28 -37.21 20.19 -5.24
CA LEU A 28 -35.83 20.60 -4.93
C LEU A 28 -35.18 21.41 -6.06
N SER A 29 -35.53 21.15 -7.33
CA SER A 29 -34.92 21.87 -8.46
C SER A 29 -35.31 23.35 -8.48
N GLU A 30 -36.53 23.68 -8.06
CA GLU A 30 -37.03 25.05 -7.94
C GLU A 30 -36.39 25.79 -6.76
N GLU A 31 -36.23 25.12 -5.61
CA GLU A 31 -35.55 25.70 -4.44
C GLU A 31 -34.09 26.02 -4.77
N LEU A 32 -33.41 25.08 -5.42
CA LEU A 32 -32.03 25.26 -5.88
C LEU A 32 -31.91 26.29 -7.02
N SER A 33 -32.91 26.40 -7.89
CA SER A 33 -32.96 27.42 -8.94
C SER A 33 -32.99 28.82 -8.32
N LEU A 34 -33.80 29.01 -7.27
CA LEU A 34 -33.89 30.28 -6.55
C LEU A 34 -32.60 30.58 -5.76
N SER A 35 -32.00 29.59 -5.10
CA SER A 35 -30.79 29.80 -4.30
C SER A 35 -29.55 30.05 -5.16
N LEU A 36 -29.46 29.40 -6.32
CA LEU A 36 -28.28 29.48 -7.20
C LEU A 36 -28.40 30.51 -8.33
N ASP A 37 -29.56 31.14 -8.48
CA ASP A 37 -29.90 32.07 -9.58
C ASP A 37 -29.66 31.43 -10.96
N GLU A 38 -30.18 30.21 -11.15
CA GLU A 38 -30.04 29.43 -12.39
C GLU A 38 -31.40 28.88 -12.82
N ASP A 39 -31.59 28.65 -14.12
CA ASP A 39 -32.87 28.14 -14.64
C ASP A 39 -33.21 26.74 -14.09
N VAL A 40 -34.47 26.53 -13.71
CA VAL A 40 -34.99 25.25 -13.19
C VAL A 40 -34.65 24.07 -14.11
N GLU A 41 -34.83 24.24 -15.43
CA GLU A 41 -34.52 23.21 -16.43
C GLU A 41 -33.04 22.79 -16.40
N LYS A 42 -32.12 23.75 -16.17
CA LYS A 42 -30.69 23.46 -16.09
C LYS A 42 -30.33 22.73 -14.81
N ILE A 43 -30.96 23.08 -13.69
CA ILE A 43 -30.79 22.38 -12.41
C ILE A 43 -31.28 20.94 -12.55
N GLN A 44 -32.49 20.73 -13.09
CA GLN A 44 -33.07 19.41 -13.29
C GLN A 44 -32.22 18.55 -14.23
N MET A 45 -31.74 19.12 -15.34
CA MET A 45 -30.82 18.43 -16.25
C MET A 45 -29.49 18.07 -15.55
N THR A 46 -28.99 18.94 -14.68
CA THR A 46 -27.76 18.71 -13.90
C THR A 46 -27.97 17.57 -12.90
N LEU A 47 -29.03 17.62 -12.09
CA LEU A 47 -29.40 16.55 -11.15
C LEU A 47 -29.54 15.20 -11.85
N ALA A 48 -30.28 15.14 -12.96
CA ALA A 48 -30.48 13.92 -13.73
C ALA A 48 -29.17 13.38 -14.34
N PHE A 49 -28.33 14.26 -14.88
CA PHE A 49 -27.04 13.87 -15.45
C PHE A 49 -26.13 13.29 -14.38
N PHE A 50 -25.90 14.01 -13.29
CA PHE A 50 -24.95 13.58 -12.26
C PHE A 50 -25.48 12.41 -11.41
N SER A 51 -26.80 12.27 -11.26
CA SER A 51 -27.39 11.07 -10.68
C SER A 51 -27.15 9.83 -11.55
N LYS A 52 -27.27 9.95 -12.88
CA LYS A 52 -26.96 8.86 -13.80
C LYS A 52 -25.51 8.38 -13.71
N TYR A 53 -24.56 9.26 -13.44
CA TYR A 53 -23.14 8.92 -13.26
C TYR A 53 -22.77 8.51 -11.82
N GLY A 54 -23.75 8.45 -10.90
CA GLY A 54 -23.51 8.06 -9.51
C GLY A 54 -22.74 9.11 -8.71
N LEU A 55 -22.84 10.39 -9.08
CA LEU A 55 -22.23 11.51 -8.35
C LEU A 55 -23.22 12.23 -7.44
N ILE A 56 -24.53 11.99 -7.64
CA ILE A 56 -25.63 12.46 -6.79
C ILE A 56 -26.56 11.29 -6.50
N GLN A 57 -26.97 11.14 -5.25
CA GLN A 57 -28.02 10.22 -4.85
C GLN A 57 -29.22 11.01 -4.34
N ILE A 58 -30.42 10.68 -4.83
CA ILE A 58 -31.67 11.28 -4.35
C ILE A 58 -32.33 10.28 -3.43
N ASP A 59 -32.70 10.72 -2.22
CA ASP A 59 -33.36 9.86 -1.22
C ASP A 59 -34.89 9.82 -1.40
N GLU A 60 -35.57 9.10 -0.51
CA GLU A 60 -37.03 8.98 -0.52
C GLU A 60 -37.73 10.33 -0.22
N GLU A 61 -37.06 11.22 0.50
CA GLU A 61 -37.55 12.56 0.89
C GLU A 61 -37.28 13.64 -0.18
N GLN A 62 -36.69 13.26 -1.33
CA GLN A 62 -36.26 14.15 -2.41
C GLN A 62 -35.04 15.03 -2.10
N ASN A 63 -34.29 14.73 -1.03
CA ASN A 63 -33.00 15.37 -0.76
C ASN A 63 -31.94 14.84 -1.73
N ALA A 64 -30.97 15.67 -2.08
CA ALA A 64 -29.86 15.30 -2.95
C ALA A 64 -28.54 15.22 -2.17
N GLU A 65 -27.96 14.03 -2.09
CA GLU A 65 -26.66 13.76 -1.48
C GLU A 65 -25.54 13.83 -2.55
N MET A 66 -24.56 14.69 -2.28
CA MET A 66 -23.43 14.97 -3.16
C MET A 66 -22.24 14.07 -2.76
N LEU A 67 -22.22 12.83 -3.25
CA LEU A 67 -21.27 11.79 -2.84
C LEU A 67 -19.79 12.20 -2.93
N GLN A 68 -19.44 13.05 -3.90
CA GLN A 68 -18.06 13.51 -4.10
C GLN A 68 -17.58 14.45 -2.97
N VAL A 69 -18.49 15.12 -2.26
CA VAL A 69 -18.14 16.09 -1.22
C VAL A 69 -17.37 15.41 -0.09
N HIS A 70 -17.85 14.26 0.40
CA HIS A 70 -17.17 13.52 1.47
C HIS A 70 -15.75 13.09 1.11
N ALA A 71 -15.49 12.80 -0.18
CA ALA A 71 -14.16 12.39 -0.64
C ALA A 71 -13.18 13.57 -0.75
N ILE A 72 -13.67 14.81 -0.95
CA ILE A 72 -12.81 15.98 -1.17
C ILE A 72 -12.65 16.80 0.12
N VAL A 73 -13.66 16.84 0.97
CA VAL A 73 -13.61 17.58 2.24
C VAL A 73 -12.48 17.04 3.11
N ASP A 74 -11.73 17.97 3.71
CA ASP A 74 -10.54 17.71 4.53
C ASP A 74 -9.40 16.94 3.84
N GLN A 75 -9.55 16.64 2.55
CA GLN A 75 -8.47 16.11 1.75
C GLN A 75 -7.59 17.24 1.22
N GLU A 76 -6.29 17.01 1.30
CA GLU A 76 -5.29 17.87 0.73
C GLU A 76 -4.10 17.05 0.26
N THR A 77 -3.50 17.53 -0.81
CA THR A 77 -2.18 17.11 -1.30
C THR A 77 -1.11 17.36 -0.22
N ASP A 78 -0.11 16.48 -0.10
CA ASP A 78 1.02 16.62 0.83
C ASP A 78 1.75 17.96 0.64
N TRP A 79 1.81 18.45 -0.60
CA TRP A 79 2.38 19.74 -0.95
C TRP A 79 1.56 20.92 -0.42
N ALA A 80 0.23 20.86 -0.53
CA ALA A 80 -0.65 21.87 0.07
C ALA A 80 -0.49 21.90 1.60
N ARG A 81 -0.38 20.74 2.24
CA ARG A 81 -0.08 20.62 3.67
C ARG A 81 1.27 21.24 4.03
N TYR A 82 2.34 20.89 3.30
CA TYR A 82 3.67 21.45 3.48
C TYR A 82 3.65 22.98 3.35
N LYS A 83 2.97 23.52 2.33
CA LYS A 83 2.85 24.95 2.11
C LYS A 83 2.03 25.65 3.19
N ARG A 84 0.95 25.04 3.72
CA ARG A 84 0.21 25.59 4.87
C ARG A 84 1.12 25.70 6.10
N ASN A 85 1.87 24.64 6.41
CA ASN A 85 2.79 24.59 7.56
C ASN A 85 3.97 25.58 7.41
N GLN A 86 4.47 25.76 6.19
CA GLN A 86 5.50 26.75 5.89
C GLN A 86 4.98 28.18 6.17
N ARG A 87 3.77 28.52 5.71
CA ARG A 87 3.16 29.84 5.94
C ARG A 87 2.88 30.10 7.41
N SER A 88 2.39 29.10 8.15
CA SER A 88 2.08 29.24 9.59
C SER A 88 3.35 29.42 10.44
N SER A 89 4.43 28.70 10.13
CA SER A 89 5.67 28.72 10.91
C SER A 89 6.53 29.97 10.66
N GLN A 90 6.58 30.45 9.41
CA GLN A 90 7.54 31.48 9.02
C GLN A 90 6.97 32.91 9.04
N LYS A 91 5.67 33.11 9.36
CA LYS A 91 4.97 34.42 9.22
C LYS A 91 5.36 35.15 7.92
N LEU A 92 5.52 34.39 6.84
CA LEU A 92 5.89 34.97 5.56
C LEU A 92 4.73 35.82 5.08
N ASP A 93 5.05 36.97 4.49
CA ASP A 93 4.10 37.77 3.72
C ASP A 93 3.47 36.88 2.63
N ASN A 94 2.28 37.26 2.16
CA ASN A 94 1.42 36.44 1.30
C ASN A 94 2.11 36.02 -0.02
N VAL A 95 3.24 36.65 -0.36
CA VAL A 95 3.99 36.49 -1.59
C VAL A 95 5.44 36.10 -1.28
N GLN A 96 5.86 34.92 -1.77
CA GLN A 96 7.28 34.53 -1.79
C GLN A 96 7.98 35.28 -2.95
N SER A 97 9.21 35.76 -2.73
CA SER A 97 9.99 36.49 -3.75
C SER A 97 10.43 35.61 -4.93
N VAL A 98 10.50 34.29 -4.73
CA VAL A 98 10.83 33.27 -5.74
C VAL A 98 10.04 31.98 -5.48
N SER A 99 9.62 31.30 -6.55
CA SER A 99 8.92 30.01 -6.44
C SER A 99 9.90 28.87 -6.18
N ASN A 100 9.70 28.12 -5.10
CA ASN A 100 10.39 26.83 -4.92
C ASN A 100 9.88 25.83 -5.97
N THR A 101 10.75 24.97 -6.46
CA THR A 101 10.40 23.85 -7.36
C THR A 101 9.34 22.97 -6.69
N CYS A 102 8.22 22.72 -7.38
CA CYS A 102 7.15 21.85 -6.89
C CYS A 102 7.63 20.39 -6.93
N PRO A 103 7.70 19.68 -5.81
CA PRO A 103 7.91 18.24 -5.81
C PRO A 103 6.72 17.55 -6.50
N THR A 104 6.98 16.51 -7.29
CA THR A 104 5.91 15.73 -7.94
C THR A 104 5.28 14.79 -6.93
N GLU A 105 3.97 14.90 -6.73
CA GLU A 105 3.21 13.96 -5.90
C GLU A 105 2.98 12.65 -6.66
N ILE A 106 3.23 11.53 -5.98
CA ILE A 106 2.95 10.19 -6.47
C ILE A 106 1.74 9.72 -5.65
N GLU A 107 0.55 9.64 -6.28
CA GLU A 107 -0.64 9.10 -5.65
C GLU A 107 -0.46 7.59 -5.41
N LEU A 108 -0.40 7.16 -4.15
CA LEU A 108 -0.54 5.75 -3.76
C LEU A 108 -1.97 5.53 -3.26
N GLU A 109 -2.78 4.78 -4.02
CA GLU A 109 -4.12 4.31 -3.62
C GLU A 109 -4.05 3.56 -2.28
N LYS A 110 -4.56 4.17 -1.19
CA LYS A 110 -4.35 3.71 0.20
C LYS A 110 -5.63 3.34 0.96
N GLU A 111 -6.76 3.17 0.28
CA GLU A 111 -8.05 2.99 0.98
C GLU A 111 -8.38 1.54 1.38
N LYS A 112 -7.82 0.52 0.72
CA LYS A 112 -7.98 -0.90 1.15
C LYS A 112 -7.00 -1.36 2.24
N ASP A 113 -6.26 -0.42 2.79
CA ASP A 113 -4.96 -0.69 3.42
C ASP A 113 -5.02 -0.57 4.95
N ILE A 114 -6.08 0.00 5.53
CA ILE A 114 -6.17 0.31 6.97
C ILE A 114 -6.53 -0.92 7.83
N GLU A 115 -7.41 -1.82 7.34
CA GLU A 115 -7.67 -3.10 8.03
C GLU A 115 -6.52 -4.10 7.85
N LEU A 116 -5.82 -4.08 6.70
CA LEU A 116 -4.61 -4.89 6.51
C LEU A 116 -3.43 -4.38 7.37
N LYS A 117 -3.33 -3.06 7.64
CA LYS A 117 -2.20 -2.47 8.37
C LYS A 117 -2.03 -2.96 9.80
N LYS A 118 -3.11 -3.23 10.54
CA LYS A 118 -3.00 -3.76 11.92
C LYS A 118 -2.46 -5.20 11.95
N ASP A 119 -2.76 -6.00 10.93
CA ASP A 119 -2.18 -7.34 10.77
C ASP A 119 -0.78 -7.32 10.11
N ILE A 120 -0.44 -6.27 9.35
CA ILE A 120 0.88 -6.08 8.73
C ILE A 120 1.93 -5.54 9.72
N GLU A 121 1.58 -4.64 10.65
CA GLU A 121 2.57 -4.10 11.62
C GLU A 121 3.17 -5.20 12.50
N ILE A 122 2.41 -6.27 12.78
CA ILE A 122 2.93 -7.46 13.47
C ILE A 122 3.81 -8.32 12.51
N ARG A 123 3.52 -8.34 11.20
CA ARG A 123 4.29 -9.09 10.19
C ARG A 123 5.58 -8.40 9.74
N ASP A 124 5.68 -7.08 9.74
CA ASP A 124 6.86 -6.37 9.23
C ASP A 124 8.05 -6.37 10.20
N ILE A 125 7.78 -6.48 11.51
CA ILE A 125 8.83 -6.67 12.52
C ILE A 125 9.49 -8.06 12.32
N ASP A 126 8.68 -9.08 12.03
CA ASP A 126 9.18 -10.44 11.85
C ASP A 126 9.72 -10.72 10.43
N SER A 127 9.13 -10.09 9.40
CA SER A 127 9.65 -10.18 8.03
C SER A 127 11.03 -9.56 7.88
N ASN A 128 11.36 -8.50 8.63
CA ASN A 128 12.72 -7.98 8.69
C ASN A 128 13.69 -8.94 9.41
N SER A 129 13.23 -9.61 10.46
CA SER A 129 13.98 -10.66 11.19
C SER A 129 14.27 -11.88 10.31
N LEU A 130 13.28 -12.40 9.59
CA LEU A 130 13.41 -13.59 8.75
C LEU A 130 14.23 -13.29 7.48
N LEU A 131 13.99 -12.14 6.84
CA LEU A 131 14.75 -11.72 5.68
C LEU A 131 16.23 -11.52 6.02
N SER A 132 16.53 -10.85 7.13
CA SER A 132 17.93 -10.67 7.56
C SER A 132 18.60 -12.01 7.84
N LYS A 133 17.95 -12.90 8.60
CA LYS A 133 18.46 -14.27 8.83
C LYS A 133 18.72 -15.02 7.53
N PHE A 134 17.78 -14.99 6.59
CA PHE A 134 17.94 -15.65 5.29
C PHE A 134 19.10 -15.06 4.46
N LEU A 135 19.23 -13.74 4.41
CA LEU A 135 20.31 -13.11 3.65
C LEU A 135 21.67 -13.36 4.31
N ASP A 136 21.72 -13.29 5.63
CA ASP A 136 22.96 -13.49 6.39
C ASP A 136 23.46 -14.93 6.29
N THR A 137 22.57 -15.95 6.25
CA THR A 137 23.01 -17.34 6.04
C THR A 137 23.76 -17.50 4.71
N PHE A 138 23.19 -17.00 3.62
CA PHE A 138 23.84 -17.08 2.29
C PHE A 138 25.06 -16.17 2.13
N ILE A 139 25.03 -14.97 2.70
CA ILE A 139 26.16 -14.01 2.62
C ILE A 139 27.34 -14.50 3.45
N ASN A 140 27.10 -15.04 4.64
CA ASN A 140 28.13 -15.60 5.50
C ASN A 140 28.70 -16.89 4.93
N PHE A 141 27.89 -17.68 4.22
CA PHE A 141 28.36 -18.90 3.58
C PHE A 141 29.18 -18.64 2.31
N SER A 142 28.74 -17.73 1.44
CA SER A 142 29.50 -17.41 0.22
C SER A 142 29.38 -15.94 -0.18
N SER A 143 30.53 -15.30 -0.37
CA SER A 143 30.63 -13.86 -0.66
C SER A 143 29.94 -13.45 -1.97
N LYS A 144 29.76 -14.37 -2.91
CA LYS A 144 29.05 -14.14 -4.19
C LYS A 144 27.61 -13.64 -3.99
N ASN A 145 26.99 -14.00 -2.87
CA ASN A 145 25.62 -13.60 -2.54
C ASN A 145 25.48 -12.10 -2.20
N ARG A 146 26.58 -11.40 -1.84
CA ARG A 146 26.54 -9.95 -1.56
C ARG A 146 26.03 -9.15 -2.77
N SER A 147 26.52 -9.49 -3.96
CA SER A 147 26.15 -8.80 -5.21
C SER A 147 24.68 -9.05 -5.61
N LYS A 148 24.08 -10.14 -5.13
CA LYS A 148 22.71 -10.57 -5.47
C LYS A 148 21.68 -10.22 -4.39
N ARG A 149 22.09 -9.54 -3.32
CA ARG A 149 21.25 -9.22 -2.16
C ARG A 149 19.94 -8.55 -2.55
N ALA A 150 19.97 -7.51 -3.39
CA ALA A 150 18.77 -6.78 -3.79
C ALA A 150 17.74 -7.66 -4.53
N VAL A 151 18.22 -8.56 -5.39
CA VAL A 151 17.36 -9.48 -6.15
C VAL A 151 16.78 -10.54 -5.22
N ALA A 152 17.60 -11.13 -4.33
CA ALA A 152 17.13 -12.10 -3.35
C ALA A 152 16.11 -11.49 -2.37
N THR A 153 16.29 -10.23 -1.97
CA THR A 153 15.30 -9.50 -1.16
C THR A 153 13.96 -9.38 -1.89
N ALA A 154 13.99 -8.98 -3.16
CA ALA A 154 12.77 -8.85 -3.95
C ALA A 154 12.06 -10.20 -4.16
N GLU A 155 12.80 -11.31 -4.30
CA GLU A 155 12.22 -12.65 -4.39
C GLU A 155 11.65 -13.14 -3.07
N PHE A 156 12.35 -12.91 -1.96
CA PHE A 156 11.90 -13.33 -0.63
C PHE A 156 10.60 -12.63 -0.22
N ILE A 157 10.46 -11.33 -0.52
CA ILE A 157 9.24 -10.56 -0.22
C ILE A 157 8.03 -11.07 -1.02
N LYS A 158 8.24 -11.65 -2.21
CA LYS A 158 7.15 -12.25 -3.00
C LYS A 158 6.59 -13.53 -2.36
N LEU A 159 7.34 -14.19 -1.48
CA LEU A 159 6.88 -15.43 -0.84
C LEU A 159 5.76 -15.14 0.19
N PRO A 160 4.73 -16.00 0.27
CA PRO A 160 3.78 -16.06 1.39
C PRO A 160 4.50 -16.23 2.74
N SER A 161 3.90 -15.76 3.85
CA SER A 161 4.57 -15.75 5.16
C SER A 161 5.09 -17.13 5.60
N PHE A 162 4.27 -18.19 5.45
CA PHE A 162 4.69 -19.54 5.82
C PHE A 162 5.88 -20.03 4.98
N GLN A 163 5.97 -19.64 3.71
CA GLN A 163 7.10 -19.99 2.84
C GLN A 163 8.37 -19.21 3.20
N ARG A 164 8.25 -18.03 3.82
CA ARG A 164 9.41 -17.27 4.30
C ARG A 164 10.10 -17.98 5.46
N GLU A 165 9.33 -18.55 6.38
CA GLU A 165 9.87 -19.39 7.47
C GLU A 165 10.53 -20.65 6.90
N GLN A 166 9.86 -21.35 5.98
CA GLN A 166 10.41 -22.51 5.29
C GLN A 166 11.69 -22.17 4.51
N ALA A 167 11.76 -20.99 3.89
CA ALA A 167 12.95 -20.52 3.18
C ALA A 167 14.15 -20.32 4.11
N VAL A 168 13.94 -19.80 5.33
CA VAL A 168 15.00 -19.64 6.33
C VAL A 168 15.51 -21.00 6.81
N ILE A 169 14.61 -21.90 7.19
CA ILE A 169 14.96 -23.26 7.66
C ILE A 169 15.68 -24.03 6.55
N GLY A 170 15.10 -24.02 5.34
CA GLY A 170 15.67 -24.67 4.17
C GLY A 170 17.04 -24.14 3.82
N ALA A 171 17.28 -22.83 3.94
CA ALA A 171 18.60 -22.25 3.68
C ALA A 171 19.67 -22.78 4.64
N MET A 172 19.33 -22.90 5.93
CA MET A 172 20.26 -23.42 6.94
C MET A 172 20.59 -24.90 6.67
N ASN A 173 19.57 -25.71 6.43
CA ASN A 173 19.73 -27.14 6.16
C ASN A 173 20.47 -27.39 4.85
N TYR A 174 20.16 -26.64 3.79
CA TYR A 174 20.88 -26.70 2.52
C TYR A 174 22.37 -26.41 2.70
N ILE A 175 22.71 -25.31 3.37
CA ILE A 175 24.11 -24.94 3.60
C ILE A 175 24.82 -26.01 4.43
N GLN A 176 24.13 -26.61 5.40
CA GLN A 176 24.68 -27.69 6.21
C GLN A 176 24.92 -28.97 5.39
N SER A 177 23.96 -29.41 4.57
CA SER A 177 24.12 -30.57 3.68
C SER A 177 25.22 -30.32 2.66
N TYR A 178 25.27 -29.13 2.06
CA TYR A 178 26.33 -28.76 1.12
C TYR A 178 27.71 -28.86 1.75
N LYS A 179 27.90 -28.37 2.98
CA LYS A 179 29.18 -28.48 3.70
C LYS A 179 29.59 -29.93 3.96
N ASN A 180 28.63 -30.80 4.24
CA ASN A 180 28.89 -32.22 4.47
C ASN A 180 29.27 -32.95 3.17
N GLU A 181 28.60 -32.62 2.06
CA GLU A 181 28.82 -33.24 0.75
C GLU A 181 30.06 -32.70 0.04
N HIS A 182 30.46 -31.47 0.35
CA HIS A 182 31.57 -30.75 -0.30
C HIS A 182 32.53 -30.16 0.73
N PRO A 183 33.26 -31.00 1.50
CA PRO A 183 34.22 -30.52 2.50
C PRO A 183 35.37 -29.71 1.87
N ASP A 184 35.69 -29.96 0.60
CA ASP A 184 36.77 -29.26 -0.13
C ASP A 184 36.37 -27.84 -0.60
N ASP A 185 35.08 -27.47 -0.54
CA ASP A 185 34.58 -26.14 -0.96
C ASP A 185 34.06 -25.32 0.22
N GLU A 186 34.94 -25.01 1.17
CA GLU A 186 34.62 -24.20 2.36
C GLU A 186 34.06 -22.81 2.02
N ALA A 187 34.47 -22.24 0.87
CA ALA A 187 34.01 -20.92 0.40
C ALA A 187 32.63 -20.96 -0.27
N GLY A 188 32.05 -22.15 -0.45
CA GLY A 188 30.80 -22.37 -1.16
C GLY A 188 30.85 -21.80 -2.57
N GLN A 189 31.99 -21.89 -3.27
CA GLN A 189 32.16 -21.33 -4.61
C GLN A 189 31.16 -21.96 -5.58
N TYR A 190 30.88 -23.26 -5.46
CA TYR A 190 29.99 -24.00 -6.35
C TYR A 190 28.54 -24.12 -5.83
N SER A 191 28.26 -23.59 -4.65
CA SER A 191 26.91 -23.64 -4.06
C SER A 191 25.87 -22.85 -4.85
N VAL A 192 24.60 -23.19 -4.65
CA VAL A 192 23.49 -22.41 -5.20
C VAL A 192 23.41 -21.08 -4.47
N ASN A 193 23.20 -20.01 -5.23
CA ASN A 193 23.07 -18.67 -4.67
C ASN A 193 21.65 -18.41 -4.15
N ALA A 194 21.50 -17.40 -3.29
CA ALA A 194 20.24 -17.10 -2.61
C ALA A 194 19.06 -16.87 -3.56
N VAL A 195 19.30 -16.26 -4.73
CA VAL A 195 18.26 -16.00 -5.75
C VAL A 195 17.76 -17.32 -6.33
N ASN A 196 18.67 -18.12 -6.88
CA ASN A 196 18.31 -19.41 -7.47
C ASN A 196 17.67 -20.38 -6.46
N PHE A 197 18.08 -20.28 -5.19
CA PHE A 197 17.51 -21.04 -4.10
C PHE A 197 16.02 -20.72 -3.88
N LEU A 198 15.65 -19.43 -3.94
CA LEU A 198 14.28 -18.97 -3.82
C LEU A 198 13.48 -19.22 -5.09
N SER A 199 14.02 -18.85 -6.26
CA SER A 199 13.33 -18.94 -7.55
C SER A 199 12.92 -20.37 -7.90
N ASN A 200 13.76 -21.34 -7.53
CA ASN A 200 13.51 -22.76 -7.78
C ASN A 200 12.78 -23.45 -6.63
N MET A 201 12.38 -22.69 -5.60
CA MET A 201 11.74 -23.21 -4.39
C MET A 201 12.52 -24.34 -3.70
N MET A 202 13.85 -24.35 -3.83
CA MET A 202 14.68 -25.45 -3.33
C MET A 202 14.55 -25.64 -1.82
N PHE A 203 14.16 -24.59 -1.08
CA PHE A 203 13.91 -24.70 0.35
C PHE A 203 12.91 -25.80 0.72
N MET A 204 11.95 -26.13 -0.15
CA MET A 204 10.97 -27.19 0.12
C MET A 204 11.61 -28.56 0.33
N ASP A 205 12.75 -28.81 -0.31
CA ASP A 205 13.47 -30.10 -0.22
C ASP A 205 14.35 -30.20 1.03
N TYR A 206 14.59 -29.08 1.72
CA TYR A 206 15.50 -28.99 2.87
C TYR A 206 14.77 -28.63 4.18
N GLN A 207 13.54 -29.14 4.38
CA GLN A 207 12.78 -28.86 5.60
C GLN A 207 13.16 -29.75 6.80
N GLU A 208 13.83 -30.89 6.55
CA GLU A 208 14.31 -31.79 7.60
C GLU A 208 15.77 -31.47 7.98
N GLU A 209 16.10 -31.62 9.27
CA GLU A 209 17.48 -31.44 9.73
C GLU A 209 18.40 -32.49 9.13
N VAL A 210 19.54 -32.04 8.61
CA VAL A 210 20.60 -32.93 8.16
C VAL A 210 21.21 -33.58 9.40
N LYS A 211 20.87 -34.84 9.67
CA LYS A 211 21.52 -35.63 10.72
C LYS A 211 23.00 -35.69 10.38
N ALA A 212 23.85 -35.19 11.28
CA ALA A 212 25.27 -35.48 11.20
C ALA A 212 25.39 -37.01 11.25
N ASP A 213 25.96 -37.61 10.21
CA ASP A 213 26.36 -39.01 10.24
C ASP A 213 27.51 -39.13 11.24
N ALA A 214 27.18 -39.15 12.52
CA ALA A 214 28.04 -39.75 13.51
C ALA A 214 28.05 -41.23 13.13
N GLY A 215 29.07 -41.64 12.38
CA GLY A 215 29.27 -43.02 11.92
C GLY A 215 29.38 -44.00 13.08
N TYR A 216 28.26 -44.25 13.75
CA TYR A 216 28.05 -45.21 14.79
C TYR A 216 26.94 -46.12 14.29
N ASP A 217 27.37 -47.17 13.60
CA ASP A 217 26.53 -48.29 13.22
C ASP A 217 26.28 -49.11 14.50
N GLU A 218 25.09 -49.00 15.11
CA GLU A 218 24.70 -49.76 16.31
C GLU A 218 24.74 -51.28 16.09
N ASP A 219 24.81 -51.75 14.83
CA ASP A 219 24.87 -53.16 14.47
C ASP A 219 26.30 -53.73 14.31
N LEU A 220 27.34 -52.89 14.40
CA LEU A 220 28.74 -53.35 14.41
C LEU A 220 29.37 -53.09 15.77
N GLY A 221 29.04 -53.96 16.72
CA GLY A 221 29.71 -54.00 18.02
C GLY A 221 31.20 -54.33 17.90
N PHE A 222 32.06 -53.32 18.06
CA PHE A 222 33.45 -53.44 18.47
C PHE A 222 33.83 -52.29 19.41
#